data_AF-A0A3S3N4H0-F1
#
_entry.id   AF-A0A3S3N4H0-F1
#
_cell.length_a   1.000
_cell.length_b   1.000
_cell.length_c   1.000
_cell.angle_alpha   90.00
_cell.angle_beta   90.00
_cell.angle_gamma   90.00
#
_symmetry.space_group_name_H-M   'P 1'
#
loop_
_entity.id
_entity.type
_entity.pdbx_description
1 polymer ?
#
loop_
_entity_poly.entity_id
_entity_poly.type
_entity_poly.pdbx_seq_one_letter_code
_entity_poly.pdbx_strand_id
1 'polypeptide(L)'
;MDHRQNEGGEEDDEKTFYRSGLDGARMRKRGSRRGWGRAKLVDGSSYLGQPLPFSMTTLIWIEVLVIGYIEFQRNAELDPEKRLYPGGKFFDPLGLAADLEKKSTLQLAEIKHARLAMVGFLGFAVQAAATGKGPLNNWATHLSDPLHTTILDTFNLFS
;
A
#
# COMPACT_ATOMS: atom_id res chain seq x y z
N MET A 1 -64.13 -7.56 51.63
CA MET A 1 -63.19 -6.56 52.17
C MET A 1 -61.90 -7.28 52.51
N ASP A 2 -60.90 -7.24 51.63
CA ASP A 2 -59.57 -6.83 52.07
C ASP A 2 -58.76 -6.31 50.88
N HIS A 3 -58.10 -5.19 51.12
CA HIS A 3 -57.33 -4.39 50.18
C HIS A 3 -55.84 -4.70 50.36
N ARG A 4 -55.12 -4.99 49.27
CA ARG A 4 -53.66 -4.78 49.07
C ARG A 4 -53.34 -5.16 47.62
N GLN A 5 -53.36 -4.23 46.64
CA GLN A 5 -52.31 -3.26 46.30
C GLN A 5 -50.92 -3.93 46.37
N ASN A 6 -50.38 -4.46 45.27
CA ASN A 6 -49.82 -3.80 44.08
C ASN A 6 -48.44 -3.17 44.37
N GLU A 7 -47.43 -4.01 44.60
CA GLU A 7 -46.00 -3.63 44.66
C GLU A 7 -45.17 -4.74 44.01
N GLY A 8 -45.05 -4.71 42.69
CA GLY A 8 -44.22 -5.66 41.95
C GLY A 8 -43.78 -5.17 40.57
N GLY A 9 -43.88 -3.86 40.32
CA GLY A 9 -43.65 -3.28 38.99
C GLY A 9 -42.44 -2.34 38.89
N GLU A 10 -41.71 -2.07 39.97
CA GLU A 10 -40.70 -1.00 39.99
C GLU A 10 -39.27 -1.50 40.19
N GLU A 11 -39.08 -2.77 40.58
CA GLU A 11 -37.75 -3.37 40.77
C GLU A 11 -37.13 -3.91 39.46
N ASP A 12 -37.96 -4.08 38.42
CA ASP A 12 -37.53 -4.61 37.12
C ASP A 12 -36.91 -3.51 36.24
N ASP A 13 -37.32 -2.26 36.39
CA ASP A 13 -36.77 -1.13 35.61
C ASP A 13 -35.35 -0.78 36.05
N GLU A 14 -35.04 -0.91 37.34
CA GLU A 14 -33.71 -0.67 37.87
C GLU A 14 -32.71 -1.77 37.43
N LYS A 15 -33.13 -3.04 37.47
CA LYS A 15 -32.31 -4.18 36.99
C LYS A 15 -32.11 -4.13 35.47
N THR A 16 -33.08 -3.61 34.73
CA THR A 16 -32.98 -3.40 33.27
C THR A 16 -32.05 -2.24 32.94
N PHE A 17 -32.08 -1.17 33.74
CA PHE A 17 -31.16 -0.03 33.61
C PHE A 17 -29.71 -0.40 33.95
N TYR A 18 -29.47 -1.20 35.00
CA TYR A 18 -28.12 -1.71 35.31
C TYR A 18 -27.59 -2.69 34.24
N ARG A 19 -28.45 -3.51 33.62
CA ARG A 19 -28.07 -4.32 32.44
C ARG A 19 -27.74 -3.44 31.22
N SER A 20 -28.51 -2.40 30.98
CA SER A 20 -28.27 -1.40 29.92
C SER A 20 -26.94 -0.65 30.09
N GLY A 21 -26.59 -0.25 31.32
CA GLY A 21 -25.33 0.46 31.63
C GLY A 21 -24.08 -0.44 31.54
N LEU A 22 -24.19 -1.72 31.89
CA LEU A 22 -23.09 -2.68 31.79
C LEU A 22 -22.87 -3.19 30.35
N ASP A 23 -23.90 -3.21 29.50
CA ASP A 23 -23.77 -3.49 28.07
C ASP A 23 -23.09 -2.33 27.31
N GLY A 24 -23.30 -1.08 27.75
CA GLY A 24 -22.58 0.10 27.24
C GLY A 24 -21.08 0.10 27.56
N ALA A 25 -20.68 -0.42 28.72
CA ALA A 25 -19.27 -0.50 29.13
C ALA A 25 -18.52 -1.69 28.50
N ARG A 26 -19.22 -2.74 28.05
CA ARG A 26 -18.63 -3.89 27.34
C ARG A 26 -18.39 -3.65 25.85
N MET A 27 -18.90 -2.55 25.30
CA MET A 27 -18.71 -2.11 23.89
C MET A 27 -17.45 -1.25 23.67
N ARG A 28 -16.52 -1.14 24.64
CA ARG A 28 -15.21 -0.46 24.46
C ARG A 28 -13.98 -1.37 24.59
N LYS A 29 -14.15 -2.68 24.34
CA LYS A 29 -13.04 -3.60 24.04
C LYS A 29 -13.26 -4.42 22.77
N ARG A 30 -13.99 -3.87 21.80
CA ARG A 30 -13.77 -4.25 20.40
C ARG A 30 -12.44 -3.62 20.01
N GLY A 31 -11.41 -4.46 19.95
CA GLY A 31 -10.06 -4.05 19.60
C GLY A 31 -10.08 -3.05 18.48
N SER A 32 -9.28 -1.99 18.64
CA SER A 32 -8.88 -1.10 17.57
C SER A 32 -8.37 -1.99 16.44
N ARG A 33 -9.30 -2.38 15.56
CA ARG A 33 -9.03 -2.95 14.26
C ARG A 33 -8.38 -1.79 13.55
N ARG A 34 -7.05 -1.70 13.71
CA ARG A 34 -6.14 -0.96 12.85
C ARG A 34 -6.78 -1.00 11.46
N GLY A 35 -7.13 0.17 10.94
CA GLY A 35 -7.98 0.38 9.77
C GLY A 35 -7.36 -0.16 8.49
N TRP A 36 -7.11 -1.46 8.46
CA TRP A 36 -6.74 -2.28 7.33
C TRP A 36 -8.03 -2.93 6.86
N GLY A 37 -8.93 -2.12 6.32
CA GLY A 37 -10.26 -2.58 5.97
C GLY A 37 -10.91 -1.67 4.95
N ARG A 38 -11.00 -2.19 3.72
CA ARG A 38 -11.71 -1.67 2.53
C ARG A 38 -10.86 -0.92 1.49
N ALA A 39 -9.68 -1.42 1.16
CA ALA A 39 -9.47 -1.63 -0.26
C ALA A 39 -10.37 -2.82 -0.60
N LYS A 40 -11.40 -2.64 -1.46
CA LYS A 40 -12.05 -3.80 -2.04
C LYS A 40 -10.94 -4.55 -2.76
N LEU A 41 -10.53 -5.70 -2.23
CA LEU A 41 -9.86 -6.70 -3.05
C LEU A 41 -10.83 -6.92 -4.18
N VAL A 42 -10.57 -6.29 -5.33
CA VAL A 42 -11.24 -6.69 -6.56
C VAL A 42 -10.86 -8.16 -6.68
N ASP A 43 -11.86 -9.04 -6.56
CA ASP A 43 -11.71 -10.50 -6.51
C ASP A 43 -11.31 -11.05 -7.90
N GLY A 44 -10.16 -10.59 -8.40
CA GLY A 44 -9.62 -10.88 -9.72
C GLY A 44 -8.55 -9.88 -10.13
N SER A 45 -7.58 -10.30 -10.94
CA SER A 45 -6.62 -9.39 -11.56
C SER A 45 -7.39 -8.41 -12.46
N SER A 46 -7.24 -7.11 -12.22
CA SER A 46 -7.92 -6.06 -13.00
C SER A 46 -6.95 -4.92 -13.31
N TYR A 47 -7.08 -4.32 -14.48
CA TYR A 47 -6.31 -3.15 -14.88
C TYR A 47 -7.27 -2.03 -15.25
N LEU A 48 -7.13 -0.86 -14.61
CA LEU A 48 -8.03 0.29 -14.76
C LEU A 48 -9.52 -0.07 -14.57
N GLY A 49 -9.80 -1.04 -13.69
CA GLY A 49 -11.16 -1.52 -13.40
C GLY A 49 -11.74 -2.53 -14.40
N GLN A 50 -11.02 -2.86 -15.48
CA GLN A 50 -11.40 -3.93 -16.40
C GLN A 50 -10.89 -5.28 -15.86
N PRO A 51 -11.75 -6.31 -15.77
CA PRO A 51 -11.34 -7.63 -15.29
C PRO A 51 -10.50 -8.35 -16.35
N LEU A 52 -9.37 -8.91 -15.93
CA LEU A 52 -8.52 -9.73 -16.80
C LEU A 52 -8.94 -11.20 -16.69
N PRO A 53 -8.97 -11.95 -17.81
CA PRO A 53 -9.44 -13.34 -17.84
C PRO A 53 -8.39 -14.36 -17.32
N PHE A 54 -7.32 -13.90 -16.68
CA PHE A 54 -6.20 -14.73 -16.25
C PHE A 54 -6.28 -15.06 -14.76
N SER A 55 -6.11 -16.34 -14.41
CA SER A 55 -5.98 -16.77 -13.01
C SER A 55 -4.58 -16.44 -12.47
N MET A 56 -4.44 -16.35 -11.14
CA MET A 56 -3.16 -16.06 -10.49
C MET A 56 -2.05 -17.05 -10.90
N THR A 57 -2.38 -18.34 -10.99
CA THR A 57 -1.43 -19.38 -11.44
C THR A 57 -0.96 -19.15 -12.87
N THR A 58 -1.88 -18.82 -13.79
CA THR A 58 -1.53 -18.53 -15.19
C THR A 58 -0.68 -17.27 -15.29
N LEU A 59 -0.97 -16.23 -14.51
CA LEU A 59 -0.18 -15.00 -14.45
C LEU A 59 1.27 -15.28 -14.03
N ILE A 60 1.46 -16.08 -12.97
CA ILE A 60 2.80 -16.46 -12.50
C ILE A 60 3.57 -17.23 -13.57
N TRP A 61 2.93 -18.18 -14.26
CA TRP A 61 3.58 -18.93 -15.35
C TRP A 61 3.98 -18.02 -16.51
N ILE A 62 3.11 -17.10 -16.91
CA ILE A 62 3.41 -16.11 -17.95
C ILE A 62 4.59 -15.23 -17.51
N GLU A 63 4.57 -14.72 -16.28
CA GLU A 63 5.63 -13.87 -15.73
C GLU A 63 6.98 -14.60 -15.74
N VAL A 64 7.05 -15.80 -15.17
CA VAL A 64 8.30 -16.57 -15.08
C VAL A 64 8.83 -16.92 -16.46
N LEU A 65 7.97 -17.34 -17.40
CA LEU A 65 8.39 -17.68 -18.75
C LEU A 65 8.87 -16.45 -19.53
N VAL A 66 8.14 -15.33 -19.46
CA VAL A 66 8.46 -14.11 -20.22
C VAL A 66 9.68 -13.42 -19.63
N ILE A 67 9.69 -13.12 -18.33
CA ILE A 67 10.83 -12.47 -17.67
C ILE A 67 12.04 -13.39 -17.70
N GLY A 68 11.86 -14.70 -17.47
CA GLY A 68 12.94 -15.68 -17.58
C GLY A 68 13.57 -15.69 -18.97
N TYR A 69 12.75 -15.67 -20.04
CA TYR A 69 13.26 -15.59 -21.40
C TYR A 69 13.99 -14.27 -21.67
N ILE A 70 13.43 -13.13 -21.25
CA ILE A 70 14.05 -11.81 -21.45
C ILE A 70 15.38 -11.70 -20.69
N GLU A 71 15.42 -12.13 -19.43
CA GLU A 71 16.63 -12.13 -18.61
C GLU A 71 17.70 -13.07 -19.17
N PHE A 72 17.30 -14.22 -19.70
CA PHE A 72 18.23 -15.13 -20.39
C PHE A 72 18.85 -14.45 -21.63
N GLN A 73 18.04 -13.81 -22.46
CA GLN A 73 18.53 -13.05 -23.62
C GLN A 73 19.44 -11.89 -23.21
N ARG A 74 19.09 -11.16 -22.14
CA ARG A 74 19.92 -10.09 -21.58
C ARG A 74 21.26 -10.60 -21.05
N ASN A 75 21.28 -11.79 -20.44
CA ASN A 75 22.48 -12.40 -19.89
C ASN A 75 23.36 -13.08 -20.94
N ALA A 76 22.83 -13.36 -22.14
CA ALA A 76 23.60 -13.90 -23.26
C ALA A 76 24.56 -12.86 -23.88
N GLU A 77 24.32 -11.56 -23.66
CA GLU A 77 25.23 -10.50 -24.07
C GLU A 77 26.42 -10.39 -23.10
N LEU A 78 27.63 -10.58 -23.63
CA LEU A 78 28.88 -10.60 -22.84
C LEU A 78 29.55 -9.23 -22.76
N ASP A 79 29.20 -8.30 -23.64
CA ASP A 79 29.76 -6.95 -23.65
C ASP A 79 29.19 -6.13 -22.48
N PRO A 80 30.02 -5.71 -21.50
CA PRO A 80 29.54 -5.00 -20.32
C PRO A 80 28.90 -3.65 -20.64
N GLU A 81 29.34 -2.96 -21.70
CA GLU A 81 28.76 -1.68 -22.09
C GLU A 81 27.38 -1.85 -22.71
N LYS A 82 27.21 -2.86 -23.58
CA LYS A 82 25.91 -3.17 -24.19
C LYS A 82 24.93 -3.79 -23.19
N ARG A 83 25.43 -4.52 -22.19
CA ARG A 83 24.58 -5.07 -21.13
C ARG A 83 23.97 -3.98 -20.24
N LEU A 84 24.66 -2.84 -20.10
CA LEU A 84 24.21 -1.69 -19.32
C LEU A 84 23.44 -0.69 -20.19
N TYR A 85 23.90 -0.45 -21.42
CA TYR A 85 23.29 0.47 -22.39
C TYR A 85 23.12 -0.24 -23.74
N PRO A 86 22.09 -1.11 -23.88
CA PRO A 86 21.92 -1.94 -25.08
C PRO A 86 21.69 -1.12 -26.35
N GLY A 87 21.10 0.08 -26.22
CA GLY A 87 20.93 1.02 -27.32
C GLY A 87 20.25 0.42 -28.56
N GLY A 88 20.56 0.97 -29.73
CA GLY A 88 20.03 0.49 -31.00
C GLY A 88 18.57 0.87 -31.25
N LYS A 89 18.04 0.50 -32.42
CA LYS A 89 16.70 0.90 -32.88
C LYS A 89 15.55 0.29 -32.07
N PHE A 90 15.82 -0.75 -31.29
CA PHE A 90 14.80 -1.43 -30.48
C PHE A 90 14.66 -0.84 -29.07
N PHE A 91 15.76 -0.43 -28.43
CA PHE A 91 15.75 0.16 -27.07
C PHE A 91 15.88 1.69 -27.06
N ASP A 92 16.38 2.29 -28.13
CA ASP A 92 16.38 3.75 -28.37
C ASP A 92 15.81 4.06 -29.77
N PRO A 93 14.49 3.87 -29.99
CA PRO A 93 13.87 4.10 -31.30
C PRO A 93 13.90 5.57 -31.74
N LEU A 94 14.03 6.51 -30.79
CA LEU A 94 14.09 7.95 -31.05
C LEU A 94 15.53 8.47 -31.23
N GLY A 95 16.54 7.63 -31.03
CA GLY A 95 17.95 8.00 -31.17
C GLY A 95 18.40 9.10 -30.21
N LEU A 96 17.78 9.19 -29.02
CA LEU A 96 18.05 10.26 -28.06
C LEU A 96 19.49 10.20 -27.53
N ALA A 97 20.12 9.02 -27.54
CA ALA A 97 21.49 8.80 -27.12
C ALA A 97 22.49 8.66 -28.28
N ALA A 98 22.14 9.13 -29.49
CA ALA A 98 23.02 9.04 -30.67
C ALA A 98 24.27 9.95 -30.59
N ASP A 99 24.17 11.06 -29.86
CA ASP A 99 25.26 12.02 -29.66
C ASP A 99 25.97 11.76 -28.32
N LEU A 100 27.31 11.71 -28.33
CA LEU A 100 28.12 11.31 -27.17
C LEU A 100 27.98 12.28 -25.99
N GLU A 101 27.88 13.59 -26.26
CA GLU A 101 27.71 14.60 -25.20
C GLU A 101 26.34 14.47 -24.52
N LYS A 102 25.28 14.30 -25.32
CA LYS A 102 23.92 14.11 -24.79
C LYS A 102 23.77 12.76 -24.08
N LYS A 103 24.40 11.70 -24.60
CA LYS A 103 24.42 10.37 -23.98
C LYS A 103 24.94 10.43 -22.55
N SER A 104 26.07 11.07 -22.31
CA SER A 104 26.64 11.19 -20.95
C SER A 104 25.71 11.94 -19.99
N THR A 105 25.06 13.01 -20.47
CA THR A 105 24.10 13.78 -19.68
C THR A 105 22.85 12.96 -19.34
N LEU A 106 22.33 12.19 -20.30
CA LEU A 106 21.18 11.31 -20.11
C LEU A 106 21.48 10.17 -19.13
N GLN A 107 22.67 9.55 -19.23
CA GLN A 107 23.11 8.53 -18.28
C GLN A 107 23.23 9.07 -16.85
N LEU A 108 23.73 10.30 -16.69
CA LEU A 108 23.78 10.97 -15.39
C LEU A 108 22.38 11.28 -14.85
N ALA A 109 21.43 11.65 -15.71
CA ALA A 109 20.05 11.83 -15.30
C ALA A 109 19.41 10.50 -14.89
N GLU A 110 19.62 9.43 -15.66
CA GLU A 110 19.11 8.08 -15.39
C GLU A 110 19.56 7.57 -14.03
N ILE A 111 20.85 7.60 -13.72
CA ILE A 111 21.36 7.11 -12.44
C ILE A 111 20.85 7.92 -11.24
N LYS A 112 20.67 9.23 -11.40
CA LYS A 112 20.12 10.09 -10.34
C LYS A 112 18.65 9.74 -10.06
N HIS A 113 17.84 9.55 -11.10
CA HIS A 113 16.44 9.15 -10.94
C HIS A 113 16.30 7.72 -10.42
N ALA A 114 17.12 6.78 -10.89
CA ALA A 114 17.11 5.40 -10.42
C ALA A 114 17.43 5.30 -8.92
N ARG A 115 18.47 6.01 -8.45
CA ARG A 115 18.81 6.06 -7.02
C ARG A 115 17.69 6.67 -6.19
N LEU A 116 17.11 7.78 -6.66
CA LEU A 116 15.97 8.41 -6.01
C LEU A 116 14.76 7.46 -5.95
N ALA A 117 14.49 6.71 -7.02
CA ALA A 117 13.40 5.74 -7.08
C ALA A 117 13.61 4.58 -6.10
N MET A 118 14.83 4.03 -5.98
CA MET A 118 15.13 2.96 -5.01
C MET A 118 14.92 3.44 -3.57
N VAL A 119 15.37 4.65 -3.24
CA VAL A 119 15.15 5.27 -1.92
C VAL A 119 13.66 5.51 -1.67
N GLY A 120 12.93 6.02 -2.66
CA GLY A 120 11.49 6.23 -2.57
C GLY A 120 10.71 4.93 -2.35
N PHE A 121 11.06 3.86 -3.06
CA PHE A 121 10.42 2.55 -2.92
C PHE A 121 10.67 1.93 -1.55
N LEU A 122 11.89 2.07 -1.01
CA LEU A 122 12.18 1.69 0.38
C LEU A 122 11.29 2.47 1.36
N GLY A 123 11.14 3.78 1.15
CA GLY A 123 10.23 4.63 1.92
C GLY A 123 8.78 4.13 1.86
N PHE A 124 8.29 3.74 0.68
CA PHE A 124 6.94 3.19 0.52
C PHE A 124 6.75 1.88 1.30
N ALA A 125 7.73 0.98 1.29
CA ALA A 125 7.67 -0.26 2.04
C ALA A 125 7.62 -0.01 3.56
N VAL A 126 8.48 0.88 4.08
CA VAL A 126 8.53 1.24 5.50
C VAL A 126 7.23 1.96 5.92
N GLN A 127 6.74 2.90 5.11
CA GLN A 127 5.49 3.62 5.38
C GLN A 127 4.29 2.69 5.36
N ALA A 128 4.20 1.76 4.41
CA ALA A 128 3.13 0.78 4.37
C ALA A 128 3.15 -0.13 5.60
N ALA A 129 4.34 -0.54 6.06
CA ALA A 129 4.49 -1.33 7.28
C ALA A 129 4.10 -0.55 8.55
N ALA A 130 4.50 0.73 8.64
CA ALA A 130 4.27 1.56 9.82
C ALA A 130 2.83 2.10 9.92
N THR A 131 2.25 2.59 8.81
CA THR A 131 0.94 3.26 8.82
C THR A 131 -0.19 2.37 8.33
N GLY A 132 0.11 1.28 7.61
CA GLY A 132 -0.90 0.40 7.00
C GLY A 132 -1.74 1.05 5.91
N LYS A 133 -1.33 2.23 5.42
CA LYS A 133 -2.00 2.98 4.35
C LYS A 133 -1.09 3.05 3.13
N GLY A 134 -1.71 3.21 1.95
CA GLY A 134 -0.95 3.42 0.71
C GLY A 134 -0.11 4.71 0.77
N PRO A 135 1.06 4.76 0.12
CA PRO A 135 1.95 5.92 0.15
C PRO A 135 1.28 7.22 -0.27
N LEU A 136 0.38 7.17 -1.26
CA LEU A 136 -0.38 8.34 -1.71
C LEU A 136 -1.31 8.90 -0.63
N ASN A 137 -1.92 8.00 0.17
CA ASN A 137 -2.78 8.42 1.28
C ASN A 137 -1.97 9.03 2.42
N ASN A 138 -0.77 8.50 2.69
CA ASN A 138 0.16 9.09 3.66
C ASN A 138 0.62 10.47 3.21
N TRP A 139 0.93 10.64 1.92
CA TRP A 139 1.29 11.94 1.36
C TRP A 139 0.15 12.96 1.45
N ALA A 140 -1.06 12.58 1.05
CA ALA A 140 -2.22 13.46 1.15
C ALA A 140 -2.53 13.86 2.60
N THR A 141 -2.41 12.90 3.54
CA THR A 141 -2.60 13.15 4.97
C THR A 141 -1.54 14.13 5.51
N HIS A 142 -0.28 13.96 5.11
CA HIS A 142 0.80 14.85 5.49
C HIS A 142 0.67 16.27 4.90
N LEU A 143 0.18 16.38 3.67
CA LEU A 143 -0.13 17.69 3.08
C LEU A 143 -1.31 18.39 3.77
N SER A 144 -2.31 17.63 4.24
CA SER A 144 -3.47 18.21 4.92
C SER A 144 -3.18 18.70 6.33
N ASP A 145 -2.23 18.07 7.03
CA ASP A 145 -1.79 18.48 8.36
C ASP A 145 -0.29 18.15 8.58
N PRO A 146 0.62 19.07 8.20
CA PRO A 146 2.04 18.79 8.16
C PRO A 146 2.70 18.68 9.54
N LEU A 147 2.09 19.23 10.59
CA LEU A 147 2.68 19.30 11.93
C LEU A 147 2.29 18.13 12.83
N HIS A 148 1.15 17.49 12.58
CA HIS A 148 0.61 16.43 13.46
C HIS A 148 0.50 15.05 12.81
N THR A 149 1.08 14.89 11.62
CA THR A 149 1.13 13.61 10.90
C THR A 149 2.56 13.28 10.49
N THR A 150 3.47 13.46 11.44
CA THR A 150 4.90 13.26 11.22
C THR A 150 5.32 11.85 11.61
N ILE A 151 6.57 11.51 11.29
CA ILE A 151 7.16 10.23 11.69
C ILE A 151 7.29 10.08 13.21
N LEU A 152 7.36 11.20 13.94
CA LEU A 152 7.48 11.23 15.39
C LEU A 152 6.20 10.74 16.07
N ASP A 153 5.05 11.12 15.51
CA ASP A 153 3.73 10.65 15.95
C ASP A 153 3.52 9.17 15.61
N THR A 154 4.09 8.73 14.49
CA THR A 154 4.02 7.32 14.06
C THR A 154 4.82 6.40 14.99
N PHE A 155 5.93 6.88 15.55
CA PHE A 155 6.77 6.13 16.49
C PHE A 155 6.49 6.42 17.98
N ASN A 156 5.44 7.18 18.31
CA ASN A 156 5.08 7.55 19.69
C ASN A 156 6.27 8.12 20.48
N LEU A 157 7.13 8.94 19.86
CA LEU A 157 8.38 9.40 20.50
C LEU A 157 8.19 10.45 21.61
N PHE A 158 6.97 10.97 21.80
CA PHE A 158 6.64 12.04 22.75
C PHE A 158 5.39 11.76 23.61
N SER A 159 5.04 10.48 23.83
CA SER A 159 4.03 10.08 24.84
C SER A 159 4.64 9.81 26.21
#